data_AF-A0A1F7ZRL3-F1
#
_entry.id   AF-A0A1F7ZRL3-F1
#
_cell.length_a   1.000
_cell.length_b   1.000
_cell.length_c   1.000
_cell.angle_alpha   90.00
_cell.angle_beta   90.00
_cell.angle_gamma   90.00
#
_symmetry.space_group_name_H-M   'P 1'
#
loop_
_entity.id
_entity.type
_entity.pdbx_description
1 polymer ?
#
loop_
_entity_poly.entity_id
_entity_poly.type
_entity_poly.pdbx_seq_one_letter_code
_entity_poly.pdbx_strand_id
1 'polypeptide(L)'
;MAEALSLASSLVALAAFAFQTSKSLYQVVESFKSTKRVIRDLRFEIESLTQALATLEKAAVDNEAQLMALKLPLLRCGKTCKEFEGVINRCTSHSRDQRTSFRDWAKLQYMGGDITDLRTALAGYKATINIALGGATFRQAAVTVNVLEEYKQMIAEATSDLQDHLQGINERVRSIEETGHVPHSDIDLSIVREEKESTEQCLAICVQVSRYIEGAQMRLPQDSHNVPMLTLHPVSSEGFDSTKAYRATDALLKDLRNKLSLNSQTLQARLSTLDSQLKACSEVGTLSSREGTAKFDLIKEERDSIAQCLNICADASDIAQMARKNVYEDVASADDSHQLVVSTIGDLISAKHIITGARSVQWLGQMSDDTLQQLSRDQKTRHREQEKSGTQTEHDGFSGRYGTGYQLHREQIEMDRPSHSNR
;
A
#
# COMPACT_ATOMS: atom_id res chain seq x y z
N MET A 1 -2.49 39.51 23.30
CA MET A 1 -3.71 38.72 22.96
C MET A 1 -3.95 38.55 21.45
N ALA A 2 -3.05 38.96 20.55
CA ALA A 2 -3.18 38.72 19.11
C ALA A 2 -2.40 37.48 18.60
N GLU A 3 -1.38 37.03 19.34
CA GLU A 3 -0.47 35.96 18.94
C GLU A 3 -1.08 34.54 18.98
N ALA A 4 -2.13 34.31 19.78
CA ALA A 4 -2.76 32.99 19.93
C ALA A 4 -3.80 32.68 18.83
N LEU A 5 -4.26 33.69 18.07
CA LEU A 5 -5.19 33.51 16.95
C LEU A 5 -4.45 33.22 15.62
N SER A 6 -3.18 33.59 15.51
CA SER A 6 -2.36 33.36 14.31
C SER A 6 -1.93 31.89 14.18
N LEU A 7 -1.59 31.24 15.31
CA LEU A 7 -1.21 29.83 15.35
C LEU A 7 -2.39 28.86 15.09
N ALA A 8 -3.64 29.30 15.23
CA ALA A 8 -4.81 28.45 14.93
C ALA A 8 -5.15 28.43 13.42
N SER A 9 -4.42 29.15 12.58
CA SER A 9 -4.75 29.29 11.15
C SER A 9 -4.17 28.18 10.27
N SER A 10 -2.98 27.65 10.58
CA SER A 10 -2.34 26.64 9.72
C SER A 10 -2.77 25.21 10.09
N LEU A 11 -2.81 24.33 9.09
CA LEU A 11 -3.19 22.93 9.31
C LEU A 11 -2.17 22.23 10.23
N VAL A 12 -0.88 22.49 10.01
CA VAL A 12 0.23 21.93 10.79
C VAL A 12 0.09 22.28 12.28
N ALA A 13 -0.22 23.54 12.59
CA ALA A 13 -0.37 23.96 13.98
C ALA A 13 -1.61 23.35 14.66
N LEU A 14 -2.71 23.17 13.92
CA LEU A 14 -3.89 22.47 14.43
C LEU A 14 -3.62 20.97 14.65
N ALA A 15 -2.88 20.32 13.74
CA ALA A 15 -2.45 18.93 13.90
C ALA A 15 -1.55 18.77 15.14
N ALA A 16 -0.57 19.66 15.32
CA ALA A 16 0.31 19.67 16.50
C ALA A 16 -0.47 19.93 17.80
N PHE A 17 -1.43 20.85 17.79
CA PHE A 17 -2.31 21.11 18.93
C PHE A 17 -3.14 19.88 19.33
N ALA A 18 -3.80 19.25 18.35
CA ALA A 18 -4.58 18.03 18.58
C ALA A 18 -3.68 16.87 19.06
N PHE A 19 -2.50 16.70 18.45
CA PHE A 19 -1.52 15.70 18.85
C PHE A 19 -1.10 15.88 20.31
N GLN A 20 -0.68 17.09 20.69
CA GLN A 20 -0.20 17.36 22.05
C GLN A 20 -1.29 17.20 23.11
N THR A 21 -2.52 17.65 22.82
CA THR A 21 -3.66 17.49 23.75
C THR A 21 -4.10 16.05 23.88
N SER A 22 -4.14 15.27 22.78
CA SER A 22 -4.43 13.83 22.84
C SER A 22 -3.40 13.07 23.68
N LYS A 23 -2.11 13.43 23.56
CA LYS A 23 -1.02 12.85 24.35
C LYS A 23 -1.14 13.19 25.84
N SER A 24 -1.49 14.42 26.17
CA SER A 24 -1.74 14.84 27.57
C SER A 24 -2.88 14.03 28.17
N LEU A 25 -4.00 13.93 27.44
CA LEU A 25 -5.15 13.13 27.87
C LEU A 25 -4.78 11.65 28.06
N TYR A 26 -4.02 11.05 27.13
CA TYR A 26 -3.54 9.67 27.27
C TYR A 26 -2.75 9.46 28.57
N GLN A 27 -1.80 10.37 28.87
CA GLN A 27 -0.99 10.30 30.08
C GLN A 27 -1.84 10.39 31.36
N VAL A 28 -2.82 11.29 31.37
CA VAL A 28 -3.76 11.43 32.49
C VAL A 28 -4.56 10.14 32.67
N VAL A 29 -5.17 9.60 31.61
CA VAL A 29 -5.96 8.34 31.67
C VAL A 29 -5.09 7.15 32.11
N GLU A 30 -3.87 7.03 31.59
CA GLU A 30 -2.93 5.95 31.93
C GLU A 30 -2.49 5.99 33.40
N SER A 31 -2.34 7.19 33.97
CA SER A 31 -1.86 7.36 35.36
C SER A 31 -2.76 6.70 36.42
N PHE A 32 -4.05 6.51 36.12
CA PHE A 32 -5.01 5.90 37.03
C PHE A 32 -5.02 4.36 37.01
N LYS A 33 -4.33 3.72 36.05
CA LYS A 33 -4.20 2.24 35.93
C LYS A 33 -5.52 1.49 36.13
N SER A 34 -6.61 1.98 35.52
CA SER A 34 -7.96 1.44 35.70
C SER A 34 -8.09 0.04 35.07
N THR A 35 -8.76 -0.87 35.76
CA THR A 35 -9.10 -2.21 35.25
C THR A 35 -10.46 -2.28 34.55
N LYS A 36 -11.23 -1.18 34.56
CA LYS A 36 -12.57 -1.13 33.94
C LYS A 36 -12.44 -1.16 32.42
N ARG A 37 -13.20 -2.05 31.76
CA ARG A 37 -13.18 -2.24 30.29
C ARG A 37 -13.37 -0.92 29.53
N VAL A 38 -14.40 -0.14 29.87
CA VAL A 38 -14.72 1.13 29.20
C VAL A 38 -13.53 2.11 29.21
N ILE A 39 -12.74 2.13 30.30
CA ILE A 39 -11.57 3.02 30.41
C ILE A 39 -10.40 2.49 29.59
N ARG A 40 -10.21 1.17 29.58
CA ARG A 40 -9.17 0.54 28.77
C ARG A 40 -9.46 0.73 27.27
N ASP A 41 -10.73 0.61 26.87
CA ASP A 41 -11.18 0.84 25.49
C ASP A 41 -11.00 2.32 25.10
N LEU A 42 -11.38 3.27 25.97
CA LEU A 42 -11.10 4.70 25.76
C LEU A 42 -9.60 4.95 25.59
N ARG A 43 -8.76 4.35 26.45
CA ARG A 43 -7.31 4.50 26.38
C ARG A 43 -6.74 4.03 25.05
N PHE A 44 -7.16 2.84 24.59
CA PHE A 44 -6.73 2.32 23.28
C PHE A 44 -7.17 3.25 22.14
N GLU A 45 -8.37 3.83 22.25
CA GLU A 45 -8.86 4.78 21.26
C GLU A 45 -8.03 6.07 21.23
N ILE A 46 -7.70 6.64 22.41
CA ILE A 46 -6.84 7.83 22.51
C ILE A 46 -5.44 7.53 21.96
N GLU A 47 -4.85 6.37 22.30
CA GLU A 47 -3.53 5.97 21.77
C GLU A 47 -3.55 5.86 20.25
N SER A 48 -4.57 5.21 19.69
CA SER A 48 -4.78 5.06 18.25
C SER A 48 -4.96 6.42 17.56
N LEU A 49 -5.71 7.33 18.17
CA LEU A 49 -5.87 8.71 17.72
C LEU A 49 -4.53 9.48 17.77
N THR A 50 -3.77 9.37 18.85
CA THR A 50 -2.45 10.02 18.98
C THR A 50 -1.49 9.55 17.89
N GLN A 51 -1.52 8.26 17.51
CA GLN A 51 -0.72 7.73 16.40
C GLN A 51 -1.16 8.28 15.03
N ALA A 52 -2.47 8.37 14.79
CA ALA A 52 -3.00 8.99 13.58
C ALA A 52 -2.59 10.46 13.45
N LEU A 53 -2.68 11.22 14.56
CA LEU A 53 -2.26 12.62 14.64
C LEU A 53 -0.76 12.81 14.42
N ALA A 54 0.09 11.91 14.95
CA ALA A 54 1.54 11.95 14.70
C ALA A 54 1.89 11.73 13.23
N THR A 55 1.16 10.83 12.56
CA THR A 55 1.30 10.60 11.11
C THR A 55 0.84 11.84 10.33
N LEU A 56 -0.28 12.43 10.74
CA LEU A 56 -0.81 13.64 10.14
C LEU A 56 0.12 14.84 10.26
N GLU A 57 0.73 15.06 11.42
CA GLU A 57 1.66 16.18 11.64
C GLU A 57 2.82 16.17 10.63
N LYS A 58 3.37 14.98 10.35
CA LYS A 58 4.41 14.80 9.33
C LYS A 58 3.88 15.03 7.92
N ALA A 59 2.73 14.44 7.58
CA ALA A 59 2.15 14.54 6.26
C ALA A 59 1.64 15.96 5.92
N ALA A 60 1.21 16.73 6.93
CA ALA A 60 0.66 18.07 6.75
C ALA A 60 1.67 19.08 6.17
N VAL A 61 2.97 18.85 6.37
CA VAL A 61 4.04 19.69 5.82
C VAL A 61 4.04 19.65 4.28
N ASP A 62 3.88 18.46 3.70
CA ASP A 62 3.96 18.26 2.25
C ASP A 62 2.58 18.31 1.56
N ASN A 63 1.50 18.14 2.33
CA ASN A 63 0.15 17.89 1.81
C ASN A 63 -0.90 18.92 2.26
N GLU A 64 -0.46 20.11 2.72
CA GLU A 64 -1.36 21.08 3.37
C GLU A 64 -2.63 21.36 2.55
N ALA A 65 -2.49 21.69 1.26
CA ALA A 65 -3.62 22.01 0.37
C ALA A 65 -4.65 20.87 0.24
N GLN A 66 -4.21 19.61 0.33
CA GLN A 66 -5.06 18.43 0.18
C GLN A 66 -5.80 18.07 1.47
N LEU A 67 -5.25 18.51 2.61
CA LEU A 67 -5.72 18.20 3.95
C LEU A 67 -6.41 19.39 4.63
N MET A 68 -6.52 20.55 3.96
CA MET A 68 -7.18 21.77 4.47
C MET A 68 -8.57 21.53 5.08
N ALA A 69 -9.33 20.57 4.56
CA ALA A 69 -10.67 20.26 5.06
C ALA A 69 -10.67 19.75 6.51
N LEU A 70 -9.54 19.24 7.01
CA LEU A 70 -9.39 18.74 8.39
C LEU A 70 -9.26 19.85 9.44
N LYS A 71 -9.12 21.13 9.07
CA LYS A 71 -8.88 22.20 10.06
C LYS A 71 -9.94 22.23 11.17
N LEU A 72 -11.22 22.20 10.79
CA LEU A 72 -12.31 22.20 11.77
C LEU A 72 -12.34 20.90 12.62
N PRO A 73 -12.28 19.69 12.02
CA PRO A 73 -12.13 18.44 12.77
C PRO A 73 -10.97 18.41 13.75
N LEU A 74 -9.79 18.91 13.37
CA LEU A 74 -8.60 18.92 14.21
C LEU A 74 -8.73 19.88 15.40
N LEU A 75 -9.26 21.08 15.13
CA LEU A 75 -9.51 22.05 16.19
C LEU A 75 -10.45 21.48 17.24
N ARG A 76 -11.56 20.88 16.80
CA ARG A 76 -12.56 20.29 17.70
C ARG A 76 -12.02 19.05 18.41
N CYS A 77 -11.30 18.17 17.71
CA CYS A 77 -10.63 17.01 18.31
C CYS A 77 -9.70 17.42 19.46
N GLY A 78 -8.85 18.43 19.25
CA GLY A 78 -7.94 18.93 20.29
C GLY A 78 -8.68 19.60 21.46
N LYS A 79 -9.74 20.36 21.18
CA LYS A 79 -10.62 20.93 22.22
C LYS A 79 -11.28 19.83 23.05
N THR A 80 -11.88 18.83 22.41
CA THR A 80 -12.51 17.67 23.07
C THR A 80 -11.52 16.94 23.99
N CYS A 81 -10.29 16.70 23.53
CA CYS A 81 -9.25 16.09 24.37
C CYS A 81 -8.95 16.94 25.62
N LYS A 82 -8.76 18.25 25.43
CA LYS A 82 -8.43 19.20 26.50
C LYS A 82 -9.58 19.42 27.49
N GLU A 83 -10.81 19.51 26.99
CA GLU A 83 -12.02 19.66 27.80
C GLU A 83 -12.19 18.44 28.72
N PHE A 84 -12.05 17.23 28.18
CA PHE A 84 -12.20 16.00 28.96
C PHE A 84 -11.07 15.80 29.96
N GLU A 85 -9.82 16.13 29.60
CA GLU A 85 -8.71 16.19 30.54
C GLU A 85 -9.03 17.14 31.72
N GLY A 86 -9.63 18.29 31.42
CA GLY A 86 -10.14 19.22 32.42
C GLY A 86 -11.21 18.62 33.33
N VAL A 87 -12.15 17.84 32.78
CA VAL A 87 -13.17 17.11 33.58
C VAL A 87 -12.48 16.14 34.54
N ILE A 88 -11.55 15.31 34.06
CA ILE A 88 -10.80 14.36 34.89
C ILE A 88 -10.08 15.10 36.02
N ASN A 89 -9.35 16.18 35.69
CA ASN A 89 -8.56 16.94 36.66
C ASN A 89 -9.42 17.64 37.73
N ARG A 90 -10.62 18.15 37.37
CA ARG A 90 -11.58 18.71 38.33
C ARG A 90 -12.11 17.66 39.29
N CYS A 91 -12.39 16.47 38.78
CA CYS A 91 -12.86 15.34 39.59
C CYS A 91 -11.79 14.80 40.54
N THR A 92 -10.51 15.08 40.29
CA THR A 92 -9.37 14.64 41.13
C THR A 92 -8.82 15.74 42.03
N SER A 93 -9.21 17.01 41.88
CA SER A 93 -8.68 18.12 42.69
C SER A 93 -9.06 18.02 44.17
N HIS A 94 -10.12 17.26 44.49
CA HIS A 94 -10.64 17.08 45.85
C HIS A 94 -9.98 15.91 46.62
N SER A 95 -9.16 15.07 45.97
CA SER A 95 -8.44 13.99 46.65
C SER A 95 -7.18 14.50 47.34
N ARG A 96 -7.35 14.90 48.59
CA ARG A 96 -6.30 15.32 49.53
C ARG A 96 -5.48 14.14 50.05
N ASP A 97 -4.84 13.34 49.18
CA ASP A 97 -3.74 12.45 49.58
C ASP A 97 -3.05 11.78 48.38
N GLN A 98 -1.80 11.35 48.55
CA GLN A 98 -0.85 10.80 47.55
C GLN A 98 -1.28 9.49 46.83
N ARG A 99 -2.59 9.20 46.70
CA ARG A 99 -3.09 8.05 45.92
C ARG A 99 -3.95 8.57 44.77
N THR A 100 -3.43 8.49 43.55
CA THR A 100 -4.11 8.77 42.27
C THR A 100 -5.19 7.73 41.96
N SER A 101 -6.18 7.58 42.84
CA SER A 101 -7.25 6.59 42.73
C SER A 101 -8.57 7.29 42.43
N PHE A 102 -8.88 7.48 41.13
CA PHE A 102 -10.20 7.90 40.68
C PHE A 102 -11.07 6.66 40.44
N ARG A 103 -12.01 6.37 41.35
CA ARG A 103 -12.88 5.16 41.28
C ARG A 103 -14.22 5.42 40.58
N ASP A 104 -14.62 6.69 40.50
CA ASP A 104 -15.93 7.15 40.05
C ASP A 104 -15.95 7.55 38.57
N TRP A 105 -15.32 6.74 37.71
CA TRP A 105 -15.37 6.88 36.26
C TRP A 105 -16.79 7.01 35.69
N ALA A 106 -17.79 6.42 36.33
CA ALA A 106 -19.19 6.47 35.90
C ALA A 106 -19.82 7.87 36.04
N LYS A 107 -19.17 8.80 36.76
CA LYS A 107 -19.64 10.19 36.93
C LYS A 107 -19.03 11.14 35.91
N LEU A 108 -18.07 10.70 35.09
CA LEU A 108 -17.51 11.54 34.04
C LEU A 108 -18.53 11.66 32.92
N GLN A 109 -18.91 12.90 32.64
CA GLN A 109 -19.78 13.23 31.53
C GLN A 109 -19.03 14.08 30.50
N TYR A 110 -19.29 13.80 29.23
CA TYR A 110 -18.85 14.59 28.09
C TYR A 110 -20.08 15.09 27.34
N MET A 111 -20.30 16.41 27.32
CA MET A 111 -21.49 17.03 26.69
C MET A 111 -22.82 16.40 27.14
N GLY A 112 -22.94 16.07 28.43
CA GLY A 112 -24.10 15.36 29.00
C GLY A 112 -24.19 13.87 28.67
N GLY A 113 -23.32 13.36 27.81
CA GLY A 113 -23.12 11.96 27.50
C GLY A 113 -22.09 11.28 28.40
N ASP A 114 -21.92 9.97 28.26
CA ASP A 114 -20.98 9.18 29.04
C ASP A 114 -19.61 9.03 28.34
N ILE A 115 -18.74 8.17 28.86
CA ILE A 115 -17.41 7.92 28.30
C ILE A 115 -17.48 7.28 26.90
N THR A 116 -18.54 6.54 26.60
CA THR A 116 -18.74 5.92 25.29
C THR A 116 -19.05 6.96 24.22
N ASP A 117 -19.75 8.04 24.55
CA ASP A 117 -19.99 9.16 23.64
C ASP A 117 -18.68 9.87 23.28
N LEU A 118 -17.81 10.12 24.27
CA LEU A 118 -16.48 10.67 24.02
C LEU A 118 -15.66 9.74 23.12
N ARG A 119 -15.63 8.44 23.44
CA ARG A 119 -14.89 7.46 22.64
C ARG A 119 -15.37 7.46 21.18
N THR A 120 -16.68 7.54 20.97
CA THR A 120 -17.30 7.59 19.64
C THR A 120 -16.86 8.83 18.87
N ALA A 121 -16.85 10.00 19.52
CA ALA A 121 -16.33 11.23 18.93
C ALA A 121 -14.85 11.11 18.52
N LEU A 122 -14.00 10.60 19.42
CA LEU A 122 -12.57 10.40 19.14
C LEU A 122 -12.33 9.39 18.00
N ALA A 123 -13.10 8.31 17.96
CA ALA A 123 -13.04 7.32 16.89
C ALA A 123 -13.43 7.93 15.53
N GLY A 124 -14.48 8.76 15.50
CA GLY A 124 -14.89 9.50 14.30
C GLY A 124 -13.81 10.46 13.79
N TYR A 125 -13.15 11.20 14.70
CA TYR A 125 -12.00 12.04 14.34
C TYR A 125 -10.83 11.24 13.78
N LYS A 126 -10.47 10.13 14.46
CA LYS A 126 -9.40 9.24 14.01
C LYS A 126 -9.67 8.69 12.61
N ALA A 127 -10.87 8.15 12.40
CA ALA A 127 -11.27 7.60 11.10
C ALA A 127 -11.20 8.67 10.01
N THR A 128 -11.71 9.86 10.26
CA THR A 128 -11.66 10.99 9.32
C THR A 128 -10.23 11.41 8.99
N ILE A 129 -9.34 11.47 9.99
CA ILE A 129 -7.91 11.78 9.79
C ILE A 129 -7.25 10.72 8.89
N ASN A 130 -7.48 9.44 9.17
CA ASN A 130 -6.94 8.33 8.36
C ASN A 130 -7.51 8.35 6.93
N ILE A 131 -8.80 8.66 6.77
CA ILE A 131 -9.48 8.79 5.47
C ILE A 131 -8.92 9.96 4.65
N ALA A 132 -8.59 11.08 5.29
CA ALA A 132 -7.96 12.19 4.62
C ALA A 132 -6.50 11.87 4.23
N LEU A 133 -5.76 11.19 5.12
CA LEU A 133 -4.38 10.77 4.87
C LEU A 133 -4.27 9.81 3.70
N GLY A 134 -5.02 8.70 3.70
CA GLY A 134 -4.98 7.77 2.58
C GLY A 134 -5.53 8.39 1.29
N GLY A 135 -6.49 9.32 1.38
CA GLY A 135 -6.96 10.09 0.24
C GLY A 135 -5.87 10.97 -0.40
N ALA A 136 -5.02 11.58 0.42
CA ALA A 136 -3.84 12.31 -0.03
C ALA A 136 -2.79 11.36 -0.63
N THR A 137 -2.55 10.20 -0.01
CA THR A 137 -1.65 9.16 -0.54
C THR A 137 -2.11 8.65 -1.91
N PHE A 138 -3.41 8.40 -2.11
CA PHE A 138 -3.97 7.92 -3.37
C PHE A 138 -3.82 8.93 -4.52
N ARG A 139 -3.65 10.22 -4.21
CA ARG A 139 -3.35 11.24 -5.22
C ARG A 139 -1.92 11.20 -5.72
N GLN A 140 -1.01 10.56 -4.98
CA GLN A 140 0.44 10.61 -5.22
C GLN A 140 1.03 9.27 -5.59
N ALA A 141 0.40 8.17 -5.16
CA ALA A 141 0.89 6.82 -5.39
C ALA A 141 -0.19 5.93 -6.02
N ALA A 142 0.25 5.01 -6.89
CA ALA A 142 -0.60 3.93 -7.37
C ALA A 142 -0.85 2.92 -6.24
N VAL A 143 -2.10 2.51 -6.05
CA VAL A 143 -2.52 1.61 -4.97
C VAL A 143 -3.20 0.37 -5.55
N THR A 144 -3.03 -0.77 -4.88
CA THR A 144 -3.64 -2.03 -5.29
C THR A 144 -5.16 -2.00 -5.09
N VAL A 145 -5.89 -2.81 -5.87
CA VAL A 145 -7.36 -2.87 -5.75
C VAL A 145 -7.80 -3.36 -4.37
N ASN A 146 -7.09 -4.31 -3.76
CA ASN A 146 -7.42 -4.81 -2.42
C ASN A 146 -7.36 -3.70 -1.36
N VAL A 147 -6.28 -2.92 -1.35
CA VAL A 147 -6.13 -1.78 -0.42
C VAL A 147 -7.21 -0.74 -0.71
N LEU A 148 -7.60 -0.54 -1.97
CA LEU A 148 -8.66 0.39 -2.33
C LEU A 148 -10.05 -0.06 -1.86
N GLU A 149 -10.36 -1.35 -1.94
CA GLU A 149 -11.63 -1.91 -1.45
C GLU A 149 -11.69 -1.93 0.08
N GLU A 150 -10.60 -2.29 0.77
CA GLU A 150 -10.49 -2.14 2.23
C GLU A 150 -10.68 -0.68 2.66
N TYR A 151 -10.15 0.26 1.88
CA TYR A 151 -10.30 1.68 2.14
C TYR A 151 -11.73 2.18 1.91
N LYS A 152 -12.42 1.70 0.87
CA LYS A 152 -13.84 1.98 0.64
C LYS A 152 -14.69 1.47 1.81
N GLN A 153 -14.40 0.26 2.29
CA GLN A 153 -15.07 -0.31 3.45
C GLN A 153 -14.85 0.57 4.69
N MET A 154 -13.60 0.99 4.95
CA MET A 154 -13.30 1.91 6.05
C MET A 154 -14.06 3.25 5.93
N ILE A 155 -14.20 3.81 4.73
CA ILE A 155 -14.98 5.03 4.53
C ILE A 155 -16.48 4.78 4.79
N ALA A 156 -17.02 3.65 4.33
CA ALA A 156 -18.42 3.30 4.56
C ALA A 156 -18.73 3.14 6.05
N GLU A 157 -17.88 2.41 6.79
CA GLU A 157 -17.99 2.23 8.24
C GLU A 157 -17.89 3.56 8.97
N ALA A 158 -16.86 4.37 8.67
CA ALA A 158 -16.69 5.68 9.29
C ALA A 158 -17.87 6.63 8.98
N THR A 159 -18.43 6.58 7.77
CA THR A 159 -19.59 7.38 7.39
C THR A 159 -20.82 6.99 8.19
N SER A 160 -21.05 5.67 8.37
CA SER A 160 -22.15 5.16 9.20
C SER A 160 -21.99 5.61 10.65
N ASP A 161 -20.81 5.39 11.25
CA ASP A 161 -20.54 5.75 12.64
C ASP A 161 -20.70 7.26 12.90
N LEU A 162 -20.23 8.10 11.96
CA LEU A 162 -20.37 9.55 12.04
C LEU A 162 -21.82 10.01 11.88
N GLN A 163 -22.64 9.31 11.06
CA GLN A 163 -24.06 9.60 10.92
C GLN A 163 -24.83 9.29 12.22
N ASP A 164 -24.53 8.15 12.85
CA ASP A 164 -25.12 7.77 14.13
C ASP A 164 -24.74 8.78 15.23
N HIS A 165 -23.47 9.18 15.29
CA HIS A 165 -23.00 10.23 16.22
C HIS A 165 -23.68 11.57 15.97
N LEU A 166 -23.82 11.98 14.70
CA LEU A 166 -24.50 13.23 14.32
C LEU A 166 -25.98 13.21 14.72
N GLN A 167 -26.66 12.07 14.59
CA GLN A 167 -28.03 11.92 15.07
C GLN A 167 -28.10 12.13 16.59
N GLY A 168 -27.23 11.47 17.36
CA GLY A 168 -27.17 11.63 18.81
C GLY A 168 -26.85 13.06 19.26
N ILE A 169 -26.04 13.81 18.50
CA ILE A 169 -25.79 15.23 18.76
C ILE A 169 -27.05 16.06 18.46
N ASN A 170 -27.73 15.81 17.33
CA ASN A 170 -28.94 16.55 16.96
C ASN A 170 -30.09 16.35 17.97
N GLU A 171 -30.25 15.14 18.50
CA GLU A 171 -31.22 14.85 19.57
C GLU A 171 -30.91 15.64 20.84
N ARG A 172 -29.63 15.74 21.22
CA ARG A 172 -29.18 16.57 22.35
C ARG A 172 -29.42 18.06 22.12
N VAL A 173 -29.11 18.59 20.94
CA VAL A 173 -29.39 19.99 20.59
C VAL A 173 -30.89 20.29 20.74
N ARG A 174 -31.75 19.43 20.17
CA ARG A 174 -33.21 19.59 20.26
C ARG A 174 -33.71 19.55 21.70
N SER A 175 -33.23 18.60 22.50
CA SER A 175 -33.62 18.48 23.91
C SER A 175 -33.24 19.74 24.71
N ILE A 176 -32.07 20.32 24.47
CA ILE A 176 -31.63 21.54 25.14
C ILE A 176 -32.47 22.76 24.70
N GLU A 177 -32.79 22.85 23.41
CA GLU A 177 -33.59 23.95 22.84
C GLU A 177 -35.07 23.91 23.26
N GLU A 178 -35.67 22.72 23.37
CA GLU A 178 -37.09 22.55 23.74
C GLU A 178 -37.35 22.67 25.24
N THR A 179 -36.42 22.21 26.09
CA THR A 179 -36.69 22.09 27.53
C THR A 179 -36.33 23.36 28.32
N GLY A 180 -35.53 24.27 27.78
CA GLY A 180 -35.16 25.56 28.39
C GLY A 180 -34.47 25.48 29.76
N HIS A 181 -34.24 24.28 30.30
CA HIS A 181 -33.71 24.01 31.62
C HIS A 181 -32.80 22.78 31.55
N VAL A 182 -31.52 22.98 31.89
CA VAL A 182 -30.56 21.88 32.05
C VAL A 182 -30.60 21.43 33.51
N PRO A 183 -31.03 20.20 33.83
CA PRO A 183 -30.87 19.68 35.18
C PRO A 183 -29.37 19.42 35.40
N HIS A 184 -28.72 20.31 36.15
CA HIS A 184 -27.45 20.05 36.85
C HIS A 184 -26.13 19.86 36.07
N SER A 185 -25.96 20.43 34.88
CA SER A 185 -24.59 20.65 34.37
C SER A 185 -24.51 21.86 33.42
N ASP A 186 -23.48 22.68 33.57
CA ASP A 186 -23.06 23.73 32.64
C ASP A 186 -22.65 23.15 31.27
N ILE A 187 -23.57 22.50 30.54
CA ILE A 187 -23.31 22.09 29.16
C ILE A 187 -23.48 23.34 28.31
N ASP A 188 -22.35 23.91 27.91
CA ASP A 188 -22.32 25.03 26.98
C ASP A 188 -22.85 24.58 25.62
N LEU A 189 -24.01 25.11 25.23
CA LEU A 189 -24.66 24.86 23.94
C LEU A 189 -23.71 25.16 22.76
N SER A 190 -22.73 26.05 22.97
CA SER A 190 -21.67 26.32 22.01
C SER A 190 -20.82 25.07 21.71
N ILE A 191 -20.45 24.28 22.72
CA ILE A 191 -19.64 23.07 22.56
C ILE A 191 -20.40 22.02 21.74
N VAL A 192 -21.69 21.86 22.02
CA VAL A 192 -22.55 20.91 21.28
C VAL A 192 -22.66 21.30 19.80
N ARG A 193 -22.75 22.60 19.52
CA ARG A 193 -22.79 23.13 18.16
C ARG A 193 -21.45 22.97 17.45
N GLU A 194 -20.33 23.27 18.12
CA GLU A 194 -19.00 23.06 17.54
C GLU A 194 -18.77 21.58 17.18
N GLU A 195 -19.20 20.65 18.04
CA GLU A 195 -19.09 19.22 17.78
C GLU A 195 -19.96 18.78 16.60
N LYS A 196 -21.17 19.36 16.46
CA LYS A 196 -22.04 19.14 15.30
C LYS A 196 -21.38 19.58 14.00
N GLU A 197 -20.94 20.85 13.92
CA GLU A 197 -20.31 21.41 12.73
C GLU A 197 -19.06 20.62 12.32
N SER A 198 -18.28 20.20 13.31
CA SER A 198 -17.11 19.35 13.11
C SER A 198 -17.47 17.96 12.56
N THR A 199 -18.53 17.34 13.07
CA THR A 199 -19.01 16.03 12.60
C THR A 199 -19.55 16.11 11.18
N GLU A 200 -20.29 17.18 10.83
CA GLU A 200 -20.74 17.44 9.47
C GLU A 200 -19.56 17.62 8.51
N GLN A 201 -18.49 18.30 8.94
CA GLN A 201 -17.26 18.43 8.16
C GLN A 201 -16.53 17.09 7.99
N CYS A 202 -16.53 16.22 9.01
CA CYS A 202 -15.98 14.87 8.90
C CYS A 202 -16.71 14.04 7.84
N LEU A 203 -18.05 14.11 7.80
CA LEU A 203 -18.85 13.48 6.76
C LEU A 203 -18.56 14.06 5.37
N ALA A 204 -18.40 15.38 5.26
CA ALA A 204 -18.05 16.02 3.99
C ALA A 204 -16.71 15.51 3.44
N ILE A 205 -15.71 15.29 4.31
CA ILE A 205 -14.41 14.71 3.95
C ILE A 205 -14.59 13.27 3.44
N CYS A 206 -15.34 12.43 4.15
CA CYS A 206 -15.59 11.04 3.76
C CYS A 206 -16.23 10.97 2.36
N VAL A 207 -17.21 11.81 2.10
CA VAL A 207 -17.88 11.93 0.80
C VAL A 207 -16.91 12.45 -0.27
N GLN A 208 -16.10 13.47 0.04
CA GLN A 208 -15.14 14.03 -0.91
C GLN A 208 -14.09 13.00 -1.35
N VAL A 209 -13.54 12.25 -0.38
CA VAL A 209 -12.53 11.20 -0.65
C VAL A 209 -13.15 10.04 -1.42
N SER A 210 -14.37 9.62 -1.08
CA SER A 210 -15.11 8.58 -1.82
C SER A 210 -15.30 8.96 -3.29
N ARG A 211 -15.81 10.17 -3.56
CA ARG A 211 -15.99 10.66 -4.95
C ARG A 211 -14.68 10.75 -5.71
N TYR A 212 -13.60 11.14 -5.04
CA TYR A 212 -12.28 11.17 -5.66
C TYR A 212 -11.85 9.76 -6.09
N ILE A 213 -12.04 8.76 -5.22
CA ILE A 213 -11.74 7.36 -5.50
C ILE A 213 -12.58 6.84 -6.67
N GLU A 214 -13.89 7.06 -6.65
CA GLU A 214 -14.79 6.66 -7.74
C GLU A 214 -14.44 7.36 -9.06
N GLY A 215 -14.15 8.65 -9.01
CA GLY A 215 -13.74 9.43 -10.19
C GLY A 215 -12.37 9.03 -10.74
N ALA A 216 -11.43 8.64 -9.88
CA ALA A 216 -10.15 8.08 -10.28
C ALA A 216 -10.32 6.70 -10.93
N GLN A 217 -11.28 5.89 -10.46
CA GLN A 217 -11.67 4.63 -11.08
C GLN A 217 -12.33 4.81 -12.45
N MET A 218 -13.17 5.85 -12.64
CA MET A 218 -13.79 6.15 -13.95
C MET A 218 -12.83 6.74 -14.99
N ARG A 219 -11.73 7.38 -14.55
CA ARG A 219 -10.68 7.91 -15.45
C ARG A 219 -9.68 6.84 -15.90
N LEU A 220 -9.70 5.68 -15.29
CA LEU A 220 -9.12 4.45 -15.84
C LEU A 220 -10.16 3.88 -16.82
N PRO A 221 -9.78 3.34 -18.01
CA PRO A 221 -10.72 2.88 -19.02
C PRO A 221 -11.76 1.91 -18.44
N GLN A 222 -13.00 2.41 -18.35
CA GLN A 222 -14.14 1.77 -17.69
C GLN A 222 -14.87 0.81 -18.63
N ASP A 223 -14.12 -0.03 -19.35
CA ASP A 223 -14.64 -1.18 -20.12
C ASP A 223 -14.20 -2.53 -19.49
N SER A 224 -13.93 -2.51 -18.19
CA SER A 224 -13.30 -3.61 -17.47
C SER A 224 -14.21 -4.22 -16.41
N HIS A 225 -15.48 -4.48 -16.72
CA HIS A 225 -16.32 -5.33 -15.86
C HIS A 225 -15.94 -6.82 -15.89
N ASN A 226 -14.81 -7.21 -16.49
CA ASN A 226 -14.30 -8.58 -16.51
C ASN A 226 -12.75 -8.65 -16.60
N VAL A 227 -12.04 -7.84 -15.80
CA VAL A 227 -10.58 -7.99 -15.67
C VAL A 227 -10.24 -8.21 -14.20
N PRO A 228 -9.87 -9.45 -13.78
CA PRO A 228 -9.39 -9.68 -12.44
C PRO A 228 -8.01 -9.03 -12.31
N MET A 229 -7.95 -7.95 -11.54
CA MET A 229 -6.72 -7.31 -11.11
C MET A 229 -6.23 -8.04 -9.86
N LEU A 230 -5.19 -8.85 -10.02
CA LEU A 230 -4.37 -9.50 -8.97
C LEU A 230 -5.12 -9.99 -7.71
N THR A 231 -6.11 -10.85 -7.90
CA THR A 231 -6.54 -11.79 -6.86
C THR A 231 -5.63 -13.02 -6.90
N LEU A 232 -4.64 -13.10 -6.00
CA LEU A 232 -4.17 -14.41 -5.53
C LEU A 232 -5.20 -14.92 -4.50
N HIS A 233 -6.34 -15.36 -5.00
CA HIS A 233 -7.15 -16.35 -4.32
C HIS A 233 -7.21 -17.58 -5.22
N PRO A 234 -6.88 -18.78 -4.69
CA PRO A 234 -7.10 -20.00 -5.44
C PRO A 234 -8.62 -20.23 -5.52
N VAL A 235 -9.03 -20.97 -6.56
CA VAL A 235 -10.40 -21.46 -6.84
C VAL A 235 -11.21 -20.47 -7.71
N SER A 236 -11.79 -20.80 -8.87
CA SER A 236 -12.10 -22.07 -9.57
C SER A 236 -12.37 -21.79 -11.05
N SER A 237 -11.98 -22.73 -11.91
CA SER A 237 -12.50 -23.05 -13.25
C SER A 237 -13.53 -22.09 -13.90
N GLU A 238 -13.06 -21.03 -14.55
CA GLU A 238 -13.59 -20.53 -15.83
C GLU A 238 -12.57 -19.54 -16.45
N GLY A 239 -12.32 -19.70 -17.76
CA GLY A 239 -11.18 -19.19 -18.54
C GLY A 239 -10.48 -17.88 -18.11
N PHE A 240 -9.26 -18.01 -17.60
CA PHE A 240 -8.29 -16.91 -17.50
C PHE A 240 -7.85 -16.47 -18.90
N ASP A 241 -8.34 -15.32 -19.36
CA ASP A 241 -8.01 -14.77 -20.68
C ASP A 241 -6.71 -13.93 -20.61
N SER A 242 -5.56 -14.61 -20.66
CA SER A 242 -4.20 -14.02 -20.67
C SER A 242 -4.08 -12.84 -21.67
N THR A 243 -4.84 -12.91 -22.76
CA THR A 243 -4.89 -11.90 -23.83
C THR A 243 -5.53 -10.56 -23.42
N LYS A 244 -6.32 -10.49 -22.34
CA LYS A 244 -6.91 -9.24 -21.83
C LYS A 244 -5.95 -8.48 -20.91
N ALA A 245 -5.30 -9.19 -19.99
CA ALA A 245 -4.26 -8.62 -19.12
C ALA A 245 -3.10 -8.06 -19.97
N TYR A 246 -2.71 -8.79 -21.02
CA TYR A 246 -1.71 -8.35 -21.98
C TYR A 246 -2.06 -7.01 -22.66
N ARG A 247 -3.28 -6.89 -23.20
CA ARG A 247 -3.73 -5.66 -23.87
C ARG A 247 -3.81 -4.47 -22.92
N ALA A 248 -4.22 -4.69 -21.67
CA ALA A 248 -4.26 -3.66 -20.65
C ALA A 248 -2.86 -3.16 -20.29
N THR A 249 -1.90 -4.07 -20.08
CA THR A 249 -0.50 -3.71 -19.81
C THR A 249 0.15 -3.02 -21.00
N ASP A 250 -0.10 -3.46 -22.24
CA ASP A 250 0.44 -2.81 -23.45
C ASP A 250 -0.12 -1.39 -23.63
N ALA A 251 -1.42 -1.20 -23.40
CA ALA A 251 -2.04 0.11 -23.44
C ALA A 251 -1.44 1.06 -22.39
N LEU A 252 -1.21 0.57 -21.17
CA LEU A 252 -0.61 1.35 -20.08
C LEU A 252 0.85 1.72 -20.38
N LEU A 253 1.66 0.77 -20.84
CA LEU A 253 3.06 1.03 -21.21
C LEU A 253 3.17 2.01 -22.36
N LYS A 254 2.26 1.92 -23.35
CA LYS A 254 2.20 2.86 -24.47
C LYS A 254 1.82 4.27 -24.03
N ASP A 255 0.84 4.40 -23.14
CA ASP A 255 0.46 5.69 -22.56
C ASP A 255 1.59 6.30 -21.73
N LEU A 256 2.24 5.49 -20.89
CA LEU A 256 3.39 5.91 -20.09
C LEU A 256 4.55 6.40 -20.96
N ARG A 257 4.84 5.69 -22.07
CA ARG A 257 5.84 6.11 -23.05
C ARG A 257 5.49 7.45 -23.71
N ASN A 258 4.23 7.63 -24.09
CA ASN A 258 3.78 8.91 -24.68
C ASN A 258 3.95 10.06 -23.69
N LYS A 259 3.59 9.85 -22.42
CA LYS A 259 3.75 10.84 -21.34
C LYS A 259 5.22 11.15 -21.05
N LEU A 260 6.09 10.14 -20.99
CA LEU A 260 7.54 10.32 -20.83
C LEU A 260 8.13 11.12 -21.99
N SER A 261 7.74 10.80 -23.23
CA SER A 261 8.18 11.56 -24.41
C SER A 261 7.74 13.02 -24.35
N LEU A 262 6.48 13.28 -23.99
CA LEU A 262 5.94 14.64 -23.89
C LEU A 262 6.65 15.46 -22.80
N ASN A 263 6.87 14.84 -21.63
CA ASN A 263 7.60 15.46 -20.53
C ASN A 263 9.05 15.75 -20.91
N SER A 264 9.73 14.79 -21.56
CA SER A 264 11.10 14.97 -22.03
C SER A 264 11.20 16.14 -23.03
N GLN A 265 10.27 16.26 -23.98
CA GLN A 265 10.24 17.39 -24.92
C GLN A 265 10.03 18.72 -24.20
N THR A 266 9.13 18.76 -23.21
CA THR A 266 8.84 19.96 -22.41
C THR A 266 10.06 20.39 -21.60
N LEU A 267 10.72 19.45 -20.93
CA LEU A 267 11.94 19.70 -20.15
C LEU A 267 13.09 20.15 -21.05
N GLN A 268 13.24 19.57 -22.23
CA GLN A 268 14.27 19.96 -23.19
C GLN A 268 14.05 21.37 -23.74
N ALA A 269 12.79 21.76 -24.00
CA ALA A 269 12.45 23.12 -24.38
C ALA A 269 12.79 24.12 -23.25
N ARG A 270 12.46 23.78 -21.99
CA ARG A 270 12.81 24.61 -20.83
C ARG A 270 14.32 24.73 -20.64
N LEU A 271 15.07 23.64 -20.80
CA LEU A 271 16.52 23.63 -20.70
C LEU A 271 17.16 24.54 -21.77
N SER A 272 16.68 24.49 -23.01
CA SER A 272 17.16 25.40 -24.07
C SER A 272 16.85 26.87 -23.77
N THR A 273 15.73 27.15 -23.11
CA THR A 273 15.36 28.50 -22.67
C THR A 273 16.29 28.97 -21.56
N LEU A 274 16.56 28.13 -20.56
CA LEU A 274 17.50 28.46 -19.49
C LEU A 274 18.93 28.64 -20.00
N ASP A 275 19.39 27.84 -20.97
CA ASP A 275 20.71 28.00 -21.59
C ASP A 275 20.85 29.32 -22.35
N SER A 276 19.79 29.75 -23.04
CA SER A 276 19.77 31.06 -23.71
C SER A 276 19.74 32.23 -22.71
N GLN A 277 19.00 32.09 -21.61
CA GLN A 277 19.00 33.05 -20.51
C GLN A 277 20.37 33.13 -19.81
N LEU A 278 21.04 31.99 -19.61
CA LEU A 278 22.38 31.93 -19.00
C LEU A 278 23.41 32.64 -19.88
N LYS A 279 23.36 32.44 -21.21
CA LYS A 279 24.21 33.14 -22.18
C LYS A 279 23.96 34.65 -22.16
N ALA A 280 22.68 35.07 -22.21
CA ALA A 280 22.32 36.48 -22.14
C ALA A 280 22.77 37.15 -20.83
N CYS A 281 22.66 36.46 -19.69
CA CYS A 281 23.14 36.94 -18.39
C CYS A 281 24.68 37.01 -18.28
N SER A 282 25.40 36.24 -19.08
CA SER A 282 26.87 36.26 -19.14
C SER A 282 27.41 37.36 -20.06
N GLU A 283 26.68 37.73 -21.11
CA GLU A 283 27.08 38.74 -22.10
C GLU A 283 26.75 40.17 -21.65
N VAL A 284 25.58 40.36 -21.05
CA VAL A 284 25.23 41.61 -20.35
C VAL A 284 25.96 41.55 -19.02
N GLY A 285 26.73 42.57 -18.63
CA GLY A 285 27.53 42.64 -17.38
C GLY A 285 26.75 42.55 -16.05
N THR A 286 25.61 41.86 -16.04
CA THR A 286 24.69 41.54 -14.93
C THR A 286 25.36 40.86 -13.74
N LEU A 287 26.54 40.27 -13.92
CA LEU A 287 27.36 39.70 -12.83
C LEU A 287 27.99 40.77 -11.91
N SER A 288 27.87 42.06 -12.23
CA SER A 288 28.40 43.16 -11.42
C SER A 288 27.50 43.55 -10.23
N SER A 289 26.24 43.07 -10.19
CA SER A 289 25.30 43.29 -9.08
C SER A 289 25.08 42.01 -8.27
N ARG A 290 25.06 42.13 -6.93
CA ARG A 290 24.76 41.03 -5.97
C ARG A 290 23.44 40.31 -6.28
N GLU A 291 22.47 41.02 -6.86
CA GLU A 291 21.17 40.48 -7.24
C GLU A 291 21.24 39.69 -8.57
N GLY A 292 22.15 40.09 -9.47
CA GLY A 292 22.41 39.37 -10.72
C GLY A 292 23.17 38.07 -10.51
N THR A 293 24.10 38.01 -9.55
CA THR A 293 24.79 36.76 -9.18
C THR A 293 23.83 35.75 -8.54
N ALA A 294 22.94 36.19 -7.65
CA ALA A 294 21.94 35.31 -7.04
C ALA A 294 20.94 34.76 -8.07
N LYS A 295 20.50 35.59 -9.02
CA LYS A 295 19.63 35.16 -10.13
C LYS A 295 20.34 34.18 -11.07
N PHE A 296 21.63 34.38 -11.32
CA PHE A 296 22.46 33.48 -12.13
C PHE A 296 22.61 32.10 -11.47
N ASP A 297 22.87 32.05 -10.16
CA ASP A 297 22.98 30.79 -9.41
C ASP A 297 21.66 30.00 -9.40
N LEU A 298 20.52 30.67 -9.24
CA LEU A 298 19.19 30.04 -9.32
C LEU A 298 18.90 29.43 -10.70
N ILE A 299 19.22 30.15 -11.78
CA ILE A 299 19.04 29.65 -13.16
C ILE A 299 19.93 28.42 -13.41
N LYS A 300 21.15 28.41 -12.85
CA LYS A 300 22.07 27.29 -12.97
C LYS A 300 21.59 26.06 -12.18
N GLU A 301 21.11 26.25 -10.96
CA GLU A 301 20.54 25.19 -10.13
C GLU A 301 19.29 24.57 -10.80
N GLU A 302 18.41 25.41 -11.35
CA GLU A 302 17.24 24.93 -12.09
C GLU A 302 17.62 24.13 -13.34
N ARG A 303 18.64 24.59 -14.09
CA ARG A 303 19.16 23.87 -15.25
C ARG A 303 19.71 22.50 -14.86
N ASP A 304 20.51 22.43 -13.80
CA ASP A 304 21.12 21.18 -13.33
C ASP A 304 20.03 20.19 -12.88
N SER A 305 18.99 20.68 -12.20
CA SER A 305 17.81 19.89 -11.82
C SER A 305 17.02 19.37 -13.02
N ILE A 306 16.80 20.19 -14.05
CA ILE A 306 16.11 19.76 -15.28
C ILE A 306 16.95 18.75 -16.07
N ALA A 307 18.27 18.92 -16.13
CA ALA A 307 19.17 17.96 -16.76
C ALA A 307 19.10 16.59 -16.05
N GLN A 308 19.04 16.59 -14.71
CA GLN A 308 18.83 15.38 -13.94
C GLN A 308 17.47 14.73 -14.22
N CYS A 309 16.39 15.53 -14.31
CA CYS A 309 15.06 15.02 -14.66
C CYS A 309 15.02 14.39 -16.05
N LEU A 310 15.76 14.92 -17.02
CA LEU A 310 15.88 14.34 -18.37
C LEU A 310 16.60 12.99 -18.35
N ASN A 311 17.66 12.84 -17.55
CA ASN A 311 18.32 11.54 -17.37
C ASN A 311 17.37 10.50 -16.75
N ILE A 312 16.59 10.89 -15.74
CA ILE A 312 15.58 10.00 -15.14
C ILE A 312 14.51 9.60 -16.17
N CYS A 313 14.07 10.54 -17.02
CA CYS A 313 13.12 10.23 -18.09
C CYS A 313 13.70 9.26 -19.13
N ALA A 314 15.00 9.36 -19.43
CA ALA A 314 15.70 8.44 -20.32
C ALA A 314 15.79 7.03 -19.71
N ASP A 315 16.24 6.92 -18.45
CA ASP A 315 16.31 5.65 -17.73
C ASP A 315 14.93 4.98 -17.63
N ALA A 316 13.89 5.75 -17.30
CA ALA A 316 12.52 5.25 -17.23
C ALA A 316 12.00 4.77 -18.59
N SER A 317 12.38 5.42 -19.68
CA SER A 317 12.04 5.00 -21.04
C SER A 317 12.74 3.69 -21.42
N ASP A 318 14.01 3.53 -21.05
CA ASP A 318 14.79 2.30 -21.29
C ASP A 318 14.23 1.11 -20.50
N ILE A 319 13.87 1.33 -19.24
CA ILE A 319 13.22 0.32 -18.39
C ILE A 319 11.87 -0.10 -18.98
N ALA A 320 11.04 0.87 -19.41
CA ALA A 320 9.76 0.58 -20.06
C ALA A 320 9.92 -0.22 -21.37
N GLN A 321 11.08 -0.14 -22.03
CA GLN A 321 11.42 -0.92 -23.20
C GLN A 321 11.94 -2.33 -22.85
N MET A 322 12.67 -2.48 -21.74
CA MET A 322 13.20 -3.77 -21.26
C MET A 322 12.12 -4.69 -20.69
N ALA A 323 11.03 -4.14 -20.13
CA ALA A 323 9.94 -4.90 -19.50
C ALA A 323 9.23 -5.92 -20.42
N ARG A 324 9.52 -5.92 -21.73
CA ARG A 324 8.92 -6.81 -22.74
C ARG A 324 9.91 -7.78 -23.39
N LYS A 325 11.06 -8.05 -22.76
CA LYS A 325 12.07 -8.99 -23.29
C LYS A 325 12.25 -10.18 -22.34
N ASN A 326 11.81 -11.36 -22.75
CA ASN A 326 12.18 -12.60 -22.08
C ASN A 326 13.62 -12.94 -22.46
N VAL A 327 14.54 -12.81 -21.50
CA VAL A 327 15.96 -13.10 -21.70
C VAL A 327 16.28 -14.50 -21.16
N TYR A 328 16.75 -15.36 -22.05
CA TYR A 328 17.32 -16.66 -21.72
C TYR A 328 18.82 -16.58 -22.02
N GLU A 329 19.65 -16.62 -20.98
CA GLU A 329 21.11 -16.55 -21.12
C GLU A 329 21.73 -17.70 -20.32
N ASP A 330 22.74 -18.34 -20.90
CA ASP A 330 23.54 -19.40 -20.27
C ASP A 330 22.71 -20.62 -19.80
N VAL A 331 21.81 -21.10 -20.67
CA VAL A 331 20.98 -22.28 -20.37
C VAL A 331 21.66 -23.54 -20.89
N ALA A 332 22.07 -24.43 -19.98
CA ALA A 332 22.70 -25.71 -20.30
C ALA A 332 21.87 -26.91 -19.81
N SER A 333 21.81 -27.96 -20.63
CA SER A 333 21.12 -29.21 -20.30
C SER A 333 22.07 -30.40 -20.43
N ALA A 334 21.98 -31.37 -19.50
CA ALA A 334 22.80 -32.60 -19.51
C ALA A 334 22.33 -33.62 -20.56
N ASP A 335 23.00 -34.76 -20.67
CA ASP A 335 22.54 -35.88 -21.52
C ASP A 335 21.23 -36.48 -20.98
N ASP A 336 20.39 -37.01 -21.87
CA ASP A 336 19.08 -37.63 -21.58
C ASP A 336 18.10 -36.72 -20.80
N SER A 337 18.18 -35.40 -21.00
CA SER A 337 17.40 -34.41 -20.28
C SER A 337 16.21 -33.87 -21.07
N HIS A 338 15.13 -33.56 -20.35
CA HIS A 338 13.95 -32.91 -20.91
C HIS A 338 13.72 -31.58 -20.18
N GLN A 339 13.99 -30.47 -20.86
CA GLN A 339 13.90 -29.14 -20.27
C GLN A 339 12.89 -28.27 -21.02
N LEU A 340 11.99 -27.63 -20.27
CA LEU A 340 10.95 -26.75 -20.80
C LEU A 340 11.06 -25.41 -20.07
N VAL A 341 11.40 -24.34 -20.80
CA VAL A 341 11.55 -22.98 -20.27
C VAL A 341 10.72 -22.03 -21.13
N VAL A 342 9.53 -21.72 -20.65
CA VAL A 342 8.46 -21.19 -21.48
C VAL A 342 7.66 -20.13 -20.76
N SER A 343 7.23 -19.11 -21.50
CA SER A 343 6.32 -18.08 -21.02
C SER A 343 4.97 -18.19 -21.73
N THR A 344 3.89 -18.11 -20.96
CA THR A 344 2.52 -17.98 -21.47
C THR A 344 2.10 -16.54 -21.72
N ILE A 345 3.02 -15.59 -21.47
CA ILE A 345 2.83 -14.15 -21.62
C ILE A 345 3.67 -13.69 -22.82
N GLY A 346 2.99 -13.16 -23.84
CA GLY A 346 3.57 -12.72 -25.12
C GLY A 346 4.49 -11.52 -24.93
N ASP A 347 5.67 -11.57 -25.52
CA ASP A 347 6.80 -10.62 -25.35
C ASP A 347 7.97 -10.99 -26.29
N LEU A 348 8.94 -10.10 -26.49
CA LEU A 348 10.10 -10.36 -27.35
C LEU A 348 11.05 -11.37 -26.69
N ILE A 349 11.53 -12.37 -27.45
CA ILE A 349 12.47 -13.39 -26.93
C ILE A 349 13.92 -13.02 -27.25
N SER A 350 14.80 -13.20 -26.29
CA SER A 350 16.26 -13.08 -26.43
C SER A 350 16.94 -14.29 -25.84
N ALA A 351 17.37 -15.22 -26.67
CA ALA A 351 18.12 -16.40 -26.23
C ALA A 351 19.60 -16.28 -26.61
N LYS A 352 20.51 -16.50 -25.65
CA LYS A 352 21.96 -16.52 -25.83
C LYS A 352 22.56 -17.70 -25.08
N HIS A 353 23.61 -18.30 -25.64
CA HIS A 353 24.36 -19.41 -25.03
C HIS A 353 23.45 -20.56 -24.53
N ILE A 354 22.70 -21.16 -25.45
CA ILE A 354 21.86 -22.32 -25.16
C ILE A 354 22.62 -23.60 -25.57
N ILE A 355 22.81 -24.51 -24.62
CA ILE A 355 23.57 -25.76 -24.80
C ILE A 355 22.72 -26.95 -24.37
N THR A 356 22.67 -28.00 -25.18
CA THR A 356 21.85 -29.19 -24.94
C THR A 356 22.69 -30.45 -25.07
N GLY A 357 22.64 -31.35 -24.07
CA GLY A 357 23.32 -32.65 -24.08
C GLY A 357 22.73 -33.67 -25.05
N ALA A 358 23.38 -34.82 -25.18
CA ALA A 358 22.98 -35.89 -26.08
C ALA A 358 21.63 -36.51 -25.68
N ARG A 359 20.80 -36.86 -26.68
CA ARG A 359 19.45 -37.45 -26.50
C ARG A 359 18.49 -36.61 -25.66
N SER A 360 18.77 -35.31 -25.53
CA SER A 360 17.97 -34.38 -24.76
C SER A 360 17.00 -33.58 -25.64
N VAL A 361 15.91 -33.12 -25.04
CA VAL A 361 14.91 -32.26 -25.71
C VAL A 361 14.72 -30.99 -24.89
N GLN A 362 14.95 -29.85 -25.53
CA GLN A 362 14.80 -28.54 -24.90
C GLN A 362 13.81 -27.67 -25.66
N TRP A 363 12.85 -27.10 -24.94
CA TRP A 363 11.81 -26.24 -25.48
C TRP A 363 11.93 -24.87 -24.81
N LEU A 364 12.14 -23.83 -25.62
CA LEU A 364 12.34 -22.46 -25.16
C LEU A 364 11.38 -21.54 -25.91
N GLY A 365 10.75 -20.62 -25.18
CA GLY A 365 10.00 -19.52 -25.79
C GLY A 365 8.55 -19.44 -25.35
N GLN A 366 7.67 -19.08 -26.29
CA GLN A 366 6.27 -18.77 -25.97
C GLN A 366 5.32 -19.84 -26.46
N MET A 367 4.36 -20.17 -25.61
CA MET A 367 3.30 -21.11 -25.94
C MET A 367 2.06 -20.85 -25.10
N SER A 368 0.89 -21.15 -25.66
CA SER A 368 -0.37 -21.05 -24.93
C SER A 368 -0.45 -22.09 -23.83
N ASP A 369 -1.31 -21.85 -22.84
CA ASP A 369 -1.61 -22.83 -21.79
C ASP A 369 -2.11 -24.16 -22.41
N ASP A 370 -2.94 -24.10 -23.45
CA ASP A 370 -3.39 -25.28 -24.18
C ASP A 370 -2.22 -26.09 -24.78
N THR A 371 -1.25 -25.41 -25.37
CA THR A 371 -0.06 -26.05 -25.96
C THR A 371 0.83 -26.67 -24.87
N LEU A 372 0.97 -26.00 -23.72
CA LEU A 372 1.69 -26.53 -22.54
C LEU A 372 1.03 -27.77 -21.96
N GLN A 373 -0.29 -27.71 -21.77
CA GLN A 373 -1.06 -28.83 -21.27
C GLN A 373 -0.97 -30.03 -22.21
N GLN A 374 -0.99 -29.79 -23.53
CA GLN A 374 -0.83 -30.83 -24.54
C GLN A 374 0.58 -31.45 -24.51
N LEU A 375 1.63 -30.62 -24.48
CA LEU A 375 3.03 -31.08 -24.34
C LEU A 375 3.24 -31.92 -23.07
N SER A 376 2.66 -31.51 -21.95
CA SER A 376 2.72 -32.26 -20.69
C SER A 376 2.03 -33.63 -20.80
N ARG A 377 0.90 -33.71 -21.51
CA ARG A 377 0.19 -34.98 -21.75
C ARG A 377 0.97 -35.92 -22.66
N ASP A 378 1.56 -35.39 -23.74
CA ASP A 378 2.35 -36.16 -24.70
C ASP A 378 3.67 -36.69 -24.10
N GLN A 379 4.22 -36.00 -23.10
CA GLN A 379 5.39 -36.50 -22.36
C GLN A 379 5.03 -37.66 -21.43
N LYS A 380 3.85 -37.62 -20.78
CA LYS A 380 3.37 -38.73 -19.93
C LYS A 380 3.12 -40.02 -20.71
N THR A 381 2.64 -39.92 -21.95
CA THR A 381 2.44 -41.10 -22.81
C THR A 381 3.76 -41.72 -23.24
N ARG A 382 4.77 -40.91 -23.60
CA ARG A 382 6.12 -41.40 -23.94
C ARG A 382 6.82 -42.11 -22.78
N HIS A 383 6.73 -41.60 -21.55
CA HIS A 383 7.31 -42.26 -20.37
C HIS A 383 6.65 -43.64 -20.12
N ARG A 384 5.32 -43.74 -20.29
CA ARG A 384 4.58 -45.01 -20.18
C ARG A 384 4.93 -46.02 -21.27
N GLU A 385 5.26 -45.57 -22.47
CA GLU A 385 5.69 -46.45 -23.56
C GLU A 385 7.12 -46.98 -23.36
N GLN A 386 8.03 -46.16 -22.80
CA GLN A 386 9.37 -46.60 -22.39
C GLN A 386 9.35 -47.56 -21.20
N GLU A 387 8.46 -47.35 -20.22
CA GLU A 387 8.27 -48.31 -19.12
C GLU A 387 7.71 -49.66 -19.61
N LYS A 388 6.75 -49.64 -20.54
CA LYS A 388 6.19 -50.87 -21.14
C LYS A 388 7.19 -51.64 -22.00
N SER A 389 8.07 -50.95 -22.73
CA SER A 389 9.14 -51.61 -23.49
C SER A 389 10.27 -52.12 -22.59
N GLY A 390 10.57 -51.45 -21.48
CA GLY A 390 11.51 -51.95 -20.46
C GLY A 390 11.00 -53.19 -19.72
N THR A 391 9.69 -53.26 -19.44
CA THR A 391 9.05 -54.41 -18.75
C THR A 391 8.87 -55.63 -19.67
N GLN A 392 8.95 -55.45 -21.00
CA GLN A 392 8.91 -56.57 -21.95
C GLN A 392 10.27 -57.23 -22.22
N THR A 393 11.36 -56.75 -21.61
CA THR A 393 12.71 -57.32 -21.78
C THR A 393 13.13 -58.32 -20.68
N GLU A 394 12.24 -58.74 -19.79
CA GLU A 394 12.53 -59.80 -18.79
C GLU A 394 12.09 -61.21 -19.21
N HIS A 395 11.60 -61.42 -20.44
CA HIS A 395 11.46 -62.78 -20.95
C HIS A 395 11.77 -62.89 -22.44
N ASP A 396 12.96 -63.44 -22.67
CA ASP A 396 13.44 -64.15 -23.87
C ASP A 396 13.71 -63.33 -25.14
N GLY A 397 14.97 -63.39 -25.60
CA GLY A 397 15.38 -62.72 -26.84
C GLY A 397 16.86 -62.37 -26.99
N PHE A 398 17.77 -62.97 -26.22
CA PHE A 398 19.21 -62.93 -26.55
C PHE A 398 19.56 -63.95 -27.66
N SER A 399 18.71 -64.06 -28.66
CA SER A 399 18.85 -64.98 -29.79
C SER A 399 18.60 -64.19 -31.08
N GLY A 400 19.66 -63.64 -31.68
CA GLY A 400 19.55 -63.10 -33.05
C GLY A 400 20.55 -62.04 -33.51
N ARG A 401 21.49 -61.54 -32.70
CA ARG A 401 22.46 -60.54 -33.20
C ARG A 401 23.94 -60.81 -32.91
N TYR A 402 24.25 -61.70 -31.98
CA TYR A 402 25.61 -62.20 -31.75
C TYR A 402 25.46 -63.70 -31.49
N GLY A 403 26.22 -64.54 -32.22
CA GLY A 403 26.03 -66.00 -32.26
C GLY A 403 25.96 -66.66 -30.88
N THR A 404 25.32 -67.84 -30.82
CA THR A 404 25.14 -68.65 -29.60
C THR A 404 26.48 -68.93 -28.92
N GLY A 405 26.75 -68.23 -27.80
CA GLY A 405 27.91 -68.49 -26.95
C GLY A 405 27.82 -69.88 -26.31
N TYR A 406 28.97 -70.53 -26.11
CA TYR A 406 29.08 -71.87 -25.54
C TYR A 406 29.07 -71.82 -24.01
N GLN A 407 28.23 -72.63 -23.36
CA GLN A 407 28.23 -72.77 -21.90
C GLN A 407 29.44 -73.60 -21.44
N LEU A 408 30.38 -72.96 -20.74
CA LEU A 408 31.48 -73.66 -20.06
C LEU A 408 30.92 -74.51 -18.92
N HIS A 409 31.02 -75.82 -19.04
CA HIS A 409 30.67 -76.77 -17.99
C HIS A 409 31.68 -76.65 -16.84
N ARG A 410 31.17 -76.43 -15.63
CA ARG A 410 31.96 -76.45 -14.40
C ARG A 410 32.05 -77.90 -13.94
N GLU A 411 33.15 -78.57 -14.25
CA GLU A 411 33.48 -79.84 -13.60
C GLU A 411 33.62 -79.63 -12.09
N GLN A 412 32.90 -80.44 -11.32
CA GLN A 412 33.05 -80.56 -9.88
C GLN A 412 34.45 -81.10 -9.58
N ILE A 413 35.32 -80.24 -9.05
CA ILE A 413 36.50 -80.70 -8.32
C ILE A 413 36.14 -80.63 -6.84
N GLU A 414 35.98 -81.80 -6.26
CA GLU A 414 35.75 -82.03 -4.84
C GLU A 414 37.07 -81.82 -4.07
N MET A 415 36.97 -80.99 -3.02
CA MET A 415 37.78 -80.93 -1.80
C MET A 415 39.32 -81.04 -1.83
N ASP A 416 39.99 -80.03 -1.25
CA ASP A 416 40.54 -80.22 0.10
C ASP A 416 40.76 -78.89 0.84
N ARG A 417 40.40 -78.83 2.12
CA ARG A 417 40.66 -77.69 3.01
C ARG A 417 42.01 -77.89 3.68
N PRO A 418 42.87 -76.84 3.75
CA PRO A 418 43.74 -76.67 4.89
C PRO A 418 43.32 -75.47 5.75
N SER A 419 43.31 -75.75 7.03
CA SER A 419 43.07 -74.89 8.18
C SER A 419 44.18 -73.85 8.46
N HIS A 420 43.79 -72.77 9.14
CA HIS A 420 44.62 -71.86 9.96
C HIS A 420 45.62 -70.96 9.20
N SER A 421 46.00 -69.74 9.62
CA SER A 421 45.86 -69.02 10.90
C SER A 421 46.03 -67.50 10.66
N ASN A 422 45.54 -66.67 11.59
CA ASN A 422 46.05 -65.36 12.04
C ASN A 422 47.20 -64.74 11.23
N ARG A 423 47.14 -63.46 10.83
CA ARG A 423 47.08 -62.31 11.74
C ARG A 423 46.78 -61.03 10.96
#